data_AF-A0A2S2DYL8-F1
#
_entry.id   AF-A0A2S2DYL8-F1
#
_cell.length_a   1.000
_cell.length_b   1.000
_cell.length_c   1.000
_cell.angle_alpha   90.00
_cell.angle_beta   90.00
_cell.angle_gamma   90.00
#
_symmetry.space_group_name_H-M   'P 1'
#
loop_
_entity.id
_entity.type
_entity.pdbx_description
1 polymer ?
#
loop_
_entity_poly.entity_id
_entity_poly.type
_entity_poly.pdbx_seq_one_letter_code
_entity_poly.pdbx_strand_id
1 'polypeptide(L)' 'MIHQVQNGDFTLRELEIIFLIQQGNTSQEIAEKLHISKFTIKKHRENIARKIGSHGKKEFRRFIRNFKA' A
#
# COMPACT_ATOMS: atom_id res chain seq x y z
N MET A 1 -9.71 -13.06 10.71
CA MET A 1 -9.48 -13.72 9.41
C MET A 1 -8.93 -12.69 8.44
N ILE A 2 -7.67 -12.82 8.01
CA ILE A 2 -7.15 -12.00 6.90
C ILE A 2 -7.72 -12.65 5.64
N HIS A 3 -8.63 -11.97 4.95
CA HIS A 3 -9.12 -12.44 3.65
C HIS A 3 -7.92 -12.60 2.70
N GLN A 4 -7.93 -13.66 1.88
CA GLN A 4 -6.91 -13.93 0.87
C GLN A 4 -7.01 -12.86 -0.23
N VAL A 5 -6.38 -11.69 -0.02
CA VAL A 5 -6.36 -10.61 -1.00
C VAL A 5 -5.42 -10.97 -2.13
N GLN A 6 -5.93 -10.98 -3.35
CA GLN A 6 -5.17 -11.30 -4.57
C GLN A 6 -4.75 -10.01 -5.29
N ASN A 7 -3.82 -10.11 -6.24
CA ASN A 7 -3.39 -8.95 -7.05
C ASN A 7 -4.55 -8.22 -7.74
N GLY A 8 -5.59 -8.96 -8.17
CA GLY A 8 -6.78 -8.41 -8.82
C GLY A 8 -7.60 -7.46 -7.94
N ASP A 9 -7.37 -7.47 -6.62
CA ASP A 9 -8.09 -6.60 -5.69
C ASP A 9 -7.51 -5.18 -5.64
N PHE A 10 -6.32 -4.95 -6.23
CA PHE A 10 -5.63 -3.68 -6.21
C PHE A 10 -5.64 -3.00 -7.59
N THR A 11 -5.79 -1.68 -7.58
CA THR A 11 -5.56 -0.89 -8.80
C THR A 11 -4.07 -0.87 -9.14
N LEU A 12 -3.72 -0.61 -10.41
CA LEU A 12 -2.33 -0.46 -10.83
C LEU A 12 -1.55 0.55 -9.96
N ARG A 13 -2.20 1.66 -9.59
CA ARG A 13 -1.59 2.67 -8.72
C ARG A 13 -1.36 2.17 -7.29
N GLU A 14 -2.28 1.37 -6.75
CA GLU A 14 -2.10 0.77 -5.42
C GLU A 14 -1.00 -0.29 -5.43
N LEU A 15 -0.89 -1.10 -6.50
CA LEU A 15 0.21 -2.05 -6.69
C LEU A 15 1.56 -1.33 -6.74
N GLU A 16 1.68 -0.29 -7.55
CA GLU A 16 2.88 0.55 -7.63
C GLU A 16 3.28 1.11 -6.26
N ILE A 17 2.30 1.61 -5.50
CA ILE A 17 2.54 2.10 -4.13
C ILE A 17 2.98 0.97 -3.19
N ILE A 18 2.39 -0.22 -3.27
CA ILE A 18 2.80 -1.38 -2.47
C ILE A 18 4.27 -1.71 -2.74
N PHE A 19 4.68 -1.78 -4.01
CA PHE A 19 6.07 -2.06 -4.38
C PHE A 19 7.03 -0.97 -3.90
N LEU A 20 6.67 0.31 -4.04
CA LEU A 20 7.51 1.40 -3.55
C LEU A 20 7.67 1.36 -2.02
N ILE A 21 6.63 0.98 -1.27
CA ILE A 21 6.74 0.79 0.18
C ILE A 21 7.63 -0.41 0.51
N GLN A 22 7.57 -1.51 -0.25
CA GLN A 22 8.47 -2.67 -0.07
C GLN A 22 9.94 -2.30 -0.28
N GLN A 23 10.22 -1.37 -1.19
CA GLN A 23 11.55 -0.82 -1.43
C GLN A 23 12.05 0.13 -0.31
N GLY A 24 11.23 0.39 0.72
CA GLY A 24 11.61 1.24 1.84
C GLY A 24 11.28 2.73 1.67
N ASN A 25 10.61 3.12 0.58
CA ASN A 25 10.25 4.52 0.36
C ASN A 25 9.20 5.00 1.37
N THR A 26 9.41 6.20 1.89
CA THR A 26 8.47 6.95 2.71
C THR A 26 7.33 7.53 1.87
N SER A 27 6.23 7.93 2.51
CA SER A 27 5.12 8.57 1.77
C SER A 27 5.50 9.90 1.11
N GLN A 28 6.58 10.55 1.55
CA GLN A 28 7.10 11.75 0.90
C GLN A 28 7.86 11.39 -0.38
N GLU A 29 8.79 10.43 -0.31
CA GLU A 29 9.55 9.97 -1.49
C GLU A 29 8.63 9.33 -2.55
N ILE A 30 7.61 8.60 -2.13
CA ILE A 30 6.60 8.05 -3.06
C ILE A 30 5.82 9.18 -3.73
N ALA A 31 5.43 10.22 -2.98
CA ALA A 31 4.71 11.37 -3.53
C ALA A 31 5.55 12.09 -4.59
N GLU A 32 6.84 12.26 -4.33
CA GLU A 32 7.80 12.85 -5.27
C GLU A 32 7.99 11.98 -6.52
N LYS A 33 8.23 10.68 -6.36
CA LYS A 33 8.38 9.73 -7.48
C LYS A 33 7.15 9.65 -8.37
N LEU A 34 5.96 9.75 -7.78
CA LEU A 34 4.69 9.65 -8.51
C LEU A 34 4.13 11.01 -8.92
N HIS A 35 4.84 12.11 -8.65
CA HIS A 35 4.43 13.49 -8.94
C HIS A 35 3.01 13.83 -8.44
N ILE A 36 2.66 13.39 -7.23
CA ILE A 36 1.36 13.63 -6.59
C ILE A 36 1.52 14.05 -5.14
N SER A 37 0.45 14.53 -4.50
CA SER A 37 0.54 14.99 -3.12
C SER A 37 0.75 13.82 -2.14
N LYS A 38 1.47 14.07 -1.03
CA LYS A 38 1.58 13.14 0.10
C LYS A 38 0.20 12.77 0.67
N PHE A 39 -0.77 13.67 0.60
CA PHE A 39 -2.15 13.40 1.01
C PHE A 39 -2.80 12.33 0.13
N THR A 40 -2.59 12.39 -1.19
CA THR A 40 -3.03 11.37 -2.15
C THR A 40 -2.39 10.01 -1.82
N ILE A 41 -1.08 9.98 -1.51
CA ILE A 41 -0.41 8.74 -1.06
C ILE A 41 -1.03 8.19 0.22
N LYS A 42 -1.31 9.06 1.21
CA LYS A 42 -2.01 8.65 2.44
C LYS A 42 -3.35 8.00 2.10
N LYS A 43 -4.13 8.59 1.18
CA LYS A 43 -5.43 8.06 0.79
C LYS A 43 -5.32 6.68 0.12
N HIS A 44 -4.34 6.47 -0.76
CA HIS A 44 -4.09 5.15 -1.33
C HIS A 44 -3.72 4.12 -0.26
N ARG A 45 -2.87 4.48 0.71
CA ARG A 45 -2.51 3.58 1.83
C ARG A 45 -3.71 3.21 2.69
N GLU A 46 -4.63 4.14 2.93
CA GLU A 46 -5.90 3.87 3.62
C GLU A 46 -6.80 2.91 2.82
N ASN A 47 -6.89 3.09 1.50
CA ASN A 47 -7.66 2.20 0.64
C ASN A 47 -7.07 0.78 0.63
N ILE A 48 -5.74 0.66 0.51
CA ILE A 48 -5.03 -0.63 0.61
C ILE A 48 -5.31 -1.27 1.97
N ALA A 49 -5.16 -0.53 3.08
CA ALA A 49 -5.42 -1.04 4.43
C ALA A 49 -6.85 -1.57 4.61
N ARG A 50 -7.85 -0.87 4.03
CA ARG A 50 -9.24 -1.32 4.03
C ARG A 50 -9.43 -2.59 3.20
N LYS A 51 -8.84 -2.67 2.01
CA LYS A 51 -8.92 -3.87 1.15
C LYS A 51 -8.36 -5.12 1.83
N ILE A 52 -7.29 -4.98 2.61
CA ILE A 52 -6.68 -6.09 3.35
C ILE A 52 -7.31 -6.35 4.72
N GLY A 53 -8.33 -5.57 5.10
CA GLY A 53 -8.96 -5.67 6.43
C GLY A 53 -7.98 -5.42 7.58
N SER A 54 -6.97 -4.58 7.39
CA SER A 54 -5.94 -4.31 8.40
C SER A 54 -6.47 -3.32 9.46
N HIS A 55 -6.38 -3.71 10.73
CA HIS A 55 -6.78 -2.91 11.88
C HIS A 55 -5.66 -2.03 12.45
N GLY A 56 -4.51 -1.93 11.76
CA GLY A 56 -3.49 -0.97 12.17
C GLY A 56 -2.16 -1.04 11.42
N LYS A 57 -1.24 -0.15 11.80
CA LYS A 57 0.09 0.00 11.15
C LYS A 57 0.93 -1.29 11.18
N LYS A 58 0.76 -2.15 12.20
CA LYS A 58 1.51 -3.41 12.33
C LYS A 58 1.07 -4.42 11.27
N GLU A 59 -0.23 -4.62 11.12
CA GLU A 59 -0.82 -5.54 10.15
C GLU A 59 -0.56 -5.07 8.72
N PHE A 60 -0.77 -3.77 8.44
CA PHE A 60 -0.41 -3.18 7.15
C PHE A 60 1.05 -3.46 6.79
N ARG A 61 2.00 -3.19 7.70
CA ARG A 61 3.43 -3.46 7.45
C ARG A 61 3.73 -4.94 7.24
N ARG A 62 3.06 -5.84 7.96
CA ARG A 62 3.19 -7.28 7.78
C ARG A 62 2.70 -7.71 6.41
N PHE A 63 1.54 -7.20 5.97
CA PHE A 63 1.02 -7.45 4.64
C PHE A 63 2.00 -6.98 3.57
N ILE A 64 2.44 -5.72 3.63
CA ILE A 64 3.38 -5.16 2.64
C ILE A 64 4.65 -6.00 2.55
N ARG A 65 5.23 -6.42 3.68
CA ARG A 65 6.45 -7.26 3.67
C ARG A 65 6.25 -8.62 2.99
N ASN A 66 5.06 -9.20 3.12
CA ASN A 66 4.76 -10.54 2.64
C ASN A 66 4.05 -10.55 1.29
N PHE A 67 3.70 -9.38 0.75
CA PHE A 67 3.01 -9.26 -0.52
C PHE A 67 3.88 -9.81 -1.65
N LYS A 68 3.36 -10.80 -2.38
CA LYS A 68 3.99 -11.40 -3.55
C LYS A 68 3.01 -11.24 -4.71
N ALA A 69 3.47 -10.59 -5.76
CA ALA A 69 2.75 -10.47 -7.01
C ALA A 69 2.89 -11.75 -7.83
#